data_AF-A0A9X3KS24-F1
#
_entry.id   AF-A0A9X3KS24-F1
#
_cell.length_a   1.000
_cell.length_b   1.000
_cell.length_c   1.000
_cell.angle_alpha   90.00
_cell.angle_beta   90.00
_cell.angle_gamma   90.00
#
_symmetry.space_group_name_H-M   'P 1'
#
loop_
_entity.id
_entity.type
_entity.pdbx_description
1 polymer ?
#
loop_
_entity_poly.entity_id
_entity_poly.type
_entity_poly.pdbx_seq_one_letter_code
_entity_poly.pdbx_strand_id
1 'polypeptide(L)'
;MGTIIAKILRSFGLHRSANEAEAAGQERRLLAAERRKPENKRPRKVTYHEIMDDLATGDPGSFLDRKIQSVMAFDMWPPQSMTETFDKVRESGQDNAWTTSVPGISKLIMVSYPQIYRTISIQFGPARATFALDGVRYRVQGKTPAMALMAVHLTANRIRHPAADGTTGLGPLVEVLGEYEEQ
;
A
#
# COMPACT_ATOMS: atom_id res chain seq x y z
N MET A 1 -12.29 20.22 -7.45
CA MET A 1 -11.82 21.63 -7.57
C MET A 1 -10.29 21.62 -7.58
N GLY A 2 -9.66 22.04 -8.69
CA GLY A 2 -8.20 22.11 -8.80
C GLY A 2 -7.57 23.22 -7.96
N THR A 3 -6.32 23.02 -7.52
CA THR A 3 -5.56 24.04 -6.77
C THR A 3 -5.34 25.28 -7.63
N ILE A 4 -5.17 26.47 -7.01
CA ILE A 4 -4.90 27.72 -7.74
C ILE A 4 -3.66 27.56 -8.63
N ILE A 5 -2.62 26.90 -8.11
CA ILE A 5 -1.38 26.59 -8.84
C ILE A 5 -1.67 25.72 -10.06
N ALA A 6 -2.49 24.67 -9.93
CA ALA A 6 -2.82 23.80 -11.05
C ALA A 6 -3.61 24.52 -12.15
N LYS A 7 -4.52 25.43 -11.79
CA LYS A 7 -5.23 26.27 -12.77
C LYS A 7 -4.28 27.15 -13.57
N ILE A 8 -3.30 27.76 -12.90
CA ILE A 8 -2.25 28.58 -13.54
C ILE A 8 -1.40 27.72 -14.48
N LEU A 9 -0.93 26.55 -14.02
CA LEU A 9 -0.14 25.64 -14.84
C LEU A 9 -0.91 25.17 -16.09
N ARG A 10 -2.21 24.87 -15.96
CA ARG A 10 -3.07 24.52 -17.10
C ARG A 10 -3.22 25.67 -18.08
N SER A 11 -3.33 26.93 -17.61
CA SER A 11 -3.37 28.09 -18.52
C SER A 11 -2.09 28.29 -19.34
N PHE A 12 -0.97 27.74 -18.88
CA PHE A 12 0.30 27.71 -19.63
C PHE A 12 0.53 26.39 -20.39
N GLY A 13 -0.47 25.52 -20.51
CA GLY A 13 -0.35 24.22 -21.20
C GLY A 13 0.45 23.15 -20.43
N LEU A 14 0.83 23.42 -19.19
CA LEU A 14 1.63 22.52 -18.34
C LEU A 14 0.73 21.50 -17.61
N HIS A 15 0.02 20.67 -18.37
CA HIS A 15 -0.98 19.73 -17.84
C HIS A 15 -0.38 18.70 -16.87
N ARG A 16 0.81 18.18 -17.17
CA ARG A 16 1.49 17.20 -16.30
C ARG A 16 1.80 17.80 -14.92
N SER A 17 2.48 18.95 -14.90
CA SER A 17 2.82 19.66 -13.66
C SER A 17 1.56 20.11 -12.90
N ALA A 18 0.49 20.46 -13.62
CA ALA A 18 -0.79 20.76 -12.99
C ALA A 18 -1.39 19.55 -12.26
N ASN A 19 -1.35 18.37 -12.86
CA ASN A 19 -1.85 17.14 -12.23
C ASN A 19 -0.98 16.75 -11.02
N GLU A 20 0.34 16.90 -11.11
CA GLU A 20 1.26 16.69 -10.00
C GLU A 20 0.96 17.67 -8.84
N ALA A 21 0.69 18.95 -9.14
CA ALA A 21 0.31 19.95 -8.14
C ALA A 21 -1.05 19.68 -7.49
N GLU A 22 -2.03 19.15 -8.24
CA GLU A 22 -3.32 18.71 -7.68
C GLU A 22 -3.14 17.50 -6.75
N ALA A 23 -2.38 16.49 -7.18
CA ALA A 23 -2.10 15.31 -6.38
C ALA A 23 -1.39 15.67 -5.06
N ALA A 24 -0.36 16.52 -5.12
CA ALA A 24 0.34 17.01 -3.93
C ALA A 24 -0.58 17.81 -2.99
N GLY A 25 -1.51 18.61 -3.56
CA GLY A 25 -2.51 19.34 -2.78
C GLY A 25 -3.50 18.42 -2.07
N GLN A 26 -3.96 17.38 -2.76
CA GLN A 26 -4.86 16.38 -2.19
C GLN A 26 -4.18 15.57 -1.09
N GLU A 27 -2.94 15.11 -1.32
CA GLU A 27 -2.15 14.39 -0.31
C GLU A 27 -1.98 15.23 0.96
N ARG A 28 -1.61 16.51 0.84
CA ARG A 28 -1.49 17.43 2.00
C ARG A 28 -2.79 17.57 2.76
N ARG A 29 -3.93 17.64 2.07
CA ARG A 29 -5.26 17.71 2.70
C ARG A 29 -5.57 16.42 3.46
N LEU A 30 -5.29 15.27 2.88
CA LEU A 30 -5.50 13.96 3.52
C LEU A 30 -4.60 13.80 4.76
N LEU A 31 -3.31 14.15 4.65
CA LEU A 31 -2.37 14.17 5.80
C LEU A 31 -2.84 15.11 6.93
N ALA A 32 -3.34 16.30 6.58
CA ALA A 32 -3.86 17.23 7.57
C ALA A 32 -5.12 16.69 8.27
N ALA A 33 -6.01 16.00 7.53
CA ALA A 33 -7.16 15.33 8.11
C ALA A 33 -6.75 14.16 9.01
N GLU A 34 -5.78 13.36 8.57
CA GLU A 34 -5.24 12.21 9.31
C GLU A 34 -4.67 12.62 10.67
N ARG A 35 -3.94 13.74 10.72
CA ARG A 35 -3.38 14.30 11.97
C ARG A 35 -4.44 14.80 12.96
N ARG A 36 -5.67 15.05 12.51
CA ARG A 36 -6.77 15.52 13.38
C ARG A 36 -7.50 14.36 14.06
N LYS A 37 -7.29 13.12 13.61
CA LYS A 37 -7.95 11.94 14.18
C LYS A 37 -7.48 11.72 15.64
N PRO A 38 -8.37 11.39 16.60
CA PRO A 38 -8.01 11.19 18.00
C PRO A 38 -6.88 10.17 18.24
N GLU A 39 -6.87 9.08 17.48
CA GLU A 39 -5.88 8.01 17.51
C GLU A 39 -4.49 8.45 17.01
N ASN A 40 -4.41 9.59 16.32
CA ASN A 40 -3.19 10.14 15.74
C ASN A 40 -2.73 11.42 16.45
N LYS A 41 -3.25 11.71 17.67
CA LYS A 41 -2.77 12.80 18.53
C LYS A 41 -1.27 12.75 18.77
N ARG A 42 -0.70 11.53 18.79
CA ARG A 42 0.73 11.26 18.77
C ARG A 42 1.03 10.29 17.62
N PRO A 43 2.19 10.41 16.96
CA PRO A 43 2.59 9.40 16.00
C PRO A 43 2.64 8.02 16.65
N ARG A 44 2.22 7.00 15.91
CA ARG A 44 2.16 5.60 16.35
C ARG A 44 2.53 4.66 15.20
N LYS A 45 2.73 3.39 15.49
CA LYS A 45 2.84 2.37 14.45
C LYS A 45 1.46 2.13 13.82
N VAL A 46 1.42 2.09 12.48
CA VAL A 46 0.27 1.57 11.73
C VAL A 46 0.23 0.08 11.96
N THR A 47 -0.97 -0.45 12.22
CA THR A 47 -1.13 -1.88 12.44
C THR A 47 -1.30 -2.62 11.12
N TYR A 48 -0.95 -3.91 11.10
CA TYR A 48 -1.19 -4.77 9.94
C TYR A 48 -2.68 -4.78 9.54
N HIS A 49 -3.59 -4.87 10.50
CA HIS A 49 -5.03 -4.87 10.23
C HIS A 49 -5.52 -3.56 9.62
N GLU A 50 -5.02 -2.43 10.12
CA GLU A 50 -5.34 -1.11 9.59
C GLU A 50 -4.90 -0.95 8.14
N ILE A 51 -3.68 -1.39 7.80
CA ILE A 51 -3.20 -1.26 6.42
C ILE A 51 -3.91 -2.23 5.46
N MET A 52 -4.28 -3.42 5.94
CA MET A 52 -5.09 -4.35 5.14
C MET A 52 -6.48 -3.77 4.85
N ASP A 53 -7.11 -3.11 5.83
CA ASP A 53 -8.41 -2.45 5.65
C ASP A 53 -8.33 -1.26 4.69
N ASP A 54 -7.30 -0.43 4.83
CA ASP A 54 -7.01 0.65 3.89
C ASP A 54 -6.77 0.10 2.46
N LEU A 55 -6.12 -1.06 2.32
CA LEU A 55 -5.91 -1.70 1.03
C LEU A 55 -7.24 -2.21 0.41
N ALA A 56 -8.17 -2.68 1.24
CA ALA A 56 -9.45 -3.19 0.79
C ALA A 56 -10.45 -2.08 0.43
N THR A 57 -10.41 -0.93 1.12
CA THR A 57 -11.47 0.09 1.04
C THR A 57 -10.98 1.50 0.65
N GLY A 58 -9.73 1.82 0.97
CA GLY A 58 -9.14 3.15 0.82
C GLY A 58 -8.87 3.56 -0.64
N ASP A 59 -8.75 4.86 -0.88
CA ASP A 59 -8.45 5.36 -2.22
C ASP A 59 -6.96 5.19 -2.56
N PRO A 60 -6.62 4.68 -3.76
CA PRO A 60 -5.24 4.57 -4.19
C PRO A 60 -4.61 5.96 -4.37
N GLY A 61 -3.32 6.07 -4.08
CA GLY A 61 -2.54 7.29 -4.26
C GLY A 61 -1.46 7.48 -3.22
N SER A 62 -0.71 8.58 -3.37
CA SER A 62 0.52 8.85 -2.61
C SER A 62 0.33 8.87 -1.09
N PHE A 63 -0.84 9.28 -0.60
CA PHE A 63 -1.16 9.26 0.83
C PHE A 63 -1.11 7.82 1.39
N LEU A 64 -1.76 6.87 0.70
CA LEU A 64 -1.78 5.48 1.13
C LEU A 64 -0.43 4.81 0.84
N ASP A 65 0.22 5.12 -0.28
CA ASP A 65 1.58 4.66 -0.58
C ASP A 65 2.56 5.04 0.54
N ARG A 66 2.48 6.28 1.04
CA ARG A 66 3.27 6.74 2.17
C ARG A 66 2.97 5.98 3.45
N LYS A 67 1.70 5.66 3.69
CA LYS A 67 1.30 4.86 4.85
C LYS A 67 1.86 3.43 4.75
N ILE A 68 1.79 2.80 3.58
CA ILE A 68 2.41 1.49 3.30
C ILE A 68 3.91 1.53 3.54
N GLN A 69 4.59 2.54 2.99
CA GLN A 69 6.03 2.73 3.21
C GLN A 69 6.36 2.85 4.70
N SER A 70 5.52 3.55 5.48
CA SER A 70 5.73 3.66 6.93
C SER A 70 5.58 2.32 7.67
N VAL A 71 4.71 1.43 7.19
CA VAL A 71 4.59 0.05 7.70
C VAL A 71 5.86 -0.73 7.37
N MET A 72 6.27 -0.72 6.10
CA MET A 72 7.44 -1.48 5.62
C MET A 72 8.75 -1.03 6.26
N ALA A 73 8.91 0.28 6.47
CA ALA A 73 10.10 0.87 7.08
C ALA A 73 10.06 0.87 8.62
N PHE A 74 8.96 0.42 9.23
CA PHE A 74 8.69 0.60 10.65
C PHE A 74 8.87 2.06 11.08
N ASP A 75 8.32 3.02 10.32
CA ASP A 75 8.27 4.43 10.69
C ASP A 75 7.08 4.73 11.61
N MET A 76 6.92 5.99 12.02
CA MET A 76 5.78 6.44 12.81
C MET A 76 4.75 7.16 11.92
N TRP A 77 3.48 6.99 12.24
CA TRP A 77 2.35 7.55 11.49
C TRP A 77 1.43 8.39 12.39
N PRO A 78 0.91 9.54 11.91
CA PRO A 78 1.26 10.19 10.66
C PRO A 78 2.67 10.78 10.70
N PRO A 79 3.33 10.94 9.54
CA PRO A 79 4.66 11.55 9.45
C PRO A 79 4.64 12.95 10.03
N GLN A 80 5.70 13.33 10.75
CA GLN A 80 5.85 14.66 11.34
C GLN A 80 6.80 15.56 10.56
N SER A 81 7.64 14.99 9.71
CA SER A 81 8.64 15.72 8.93
C SER A 81 8.48 15.46 7.42
N MET A 82 9.29 16.15 6.60
CA MET A 82 9.44 15.90 5.17
C MET A 82 10.67 15.02 4.87
N THR A 83 11.36 14.50 5.88
CA THR A 83 12.57 13.66 5.75
C THR A 83 12.26 12.17 5.92
N GLU A 84 11.01 11.80 5.70
CA GLU A 84 10.49 10.44 5.89
C GLU A 84 11.03 9.50 4.81
N THR A 85 11.03 8.19 5.10
CA THR A 85 11.53 7.17 4.18
C THR A 85 10.87 7.26 2.80
N PHE A 86 9.57 7.56 2.74
CA PHE A 86 8.85 7.74 1.48
C PHE A 86 9.44 8.85 0.60
N ASP A 87 9.75 10.01 1.18
CA ASP A 87 10.29 11.14 0.41
C ASP A 87 11.72 10.84 -0.08
N LYS A 88 12.54 10.20 0.76
CA LYS A 88 13.90 9.75 0.40
C LYS A 88 13.90 8.73 -0.75
N VAL A 89 12.99 7.74 -0.70
CA VAL A 89 12.85 6.73 -1.76
C VAL A 89 12.45 7.40 -3.07
N ARG A 90 11.48 8.32 -3.02
CA ARG A 90 11.05 9.08 -4.20
C ARG A 90 12.17 9.94 -4.77
N GLU A 91 12.94 10.63 -3.93
CA GLU A 91 14.09 11.45 -4.34
C GLU A 91 15.21 10.63 -4.98
N SER A 92 15.39 9.38 -4.54
CA SER A 92 16.35 8.45 -5.14
C SER A 92 15.93 7.91 -6.52
N GLY A 93 14.73 8.28 -7.00
CA GLY A 93 14.17 7.82 -8.28
C GLY A 93 13.63 6.39 -8.25
N GLN A 94 13.48 5.79 -7.07
CA GLN A 94 12.90 4.47 -6.91
C GLN A 94 11.36 4.53 -6.93
N ASP A 95 10.72 3.48 -7.45
CA ASP A 95 9.26 3.37 -7.49
C ASP A 95 8.72 3.04 -6.10
N ASN A 96 7.83 3.89 -5.58
CA ASN A 96 7.08 3.68 -4.35
C ASN A 96 5.56 3.84 -4.55
N ALA A 97 5.08 3.66 -5.80
CA ALA A 97 3.67 3.74 -6.17
C ALA A 97 2.91 2.44 -5.81
N TRP A 98 2.90 2.11 -4.52
CA TRP A 98 2.42 0.84 -3.95
C TRP A 98 0.94 0.52 -4.13
N THR A 99 0.10 1.49 -4.52
CA THR A 99 -1.36 1.32 -4.69
C THR A 99 -1.81 1.52 -6.12
N THR A 100 -0.92 1.95 -7.00
CA THR A 100 -1.23 2.32 -8.39
C THR A 100 -0.38 1.59 -9.44
N SER A 101 0.79 1.06 -9.07
CA SER A 101 1.73 0.40 -9.99
C SER A 101 1.73 -1.12 -9.83
N VAL A 102 0.90 -1.83 -10.62
CA VAL A 102 0.96 -3.30 -10.69
C VAL A 102 2.38 -3.80 -11.04
N PRO A 103 3.08 -3.26 -12.07
CA PRO A 103 4.44 -3.72 -12.38
C PRO A 103 5.44 -3.46 -11.25
N GLY A 104 5.33 -2.34 -10.54
CA GLY A 104 6.22 -2.01 -9.41
C GLY A 104 6.08 -3.03 -8.28
N ILE A 105 4.85 -3.38 -7.92
CA ILE A 105 4.57 -4.31 -6.83
C ILE A 105 4.88 -5.75 -7.25
N SER A 106 4.60 -6.12 -8.50
CA SER A 106 5.02 -7.42 -9.04
C SER A 106 6.54 -7.60 -8.92
N LYS A 107 7.33 -6.57 -9.27
CA LYS A 107 8.80 -6.61 -9.08
C LYS A 107 9.18 -6.76 -7.61
N LEU A 108 8.53 -6.01 -6.70
CA LEU A 108 8.75 -6.15 -5.26
C LEU A 108 8.52 -7.60 -4.81
N ILE A 109 7.38 -8.20 -5.18
CA ILE A 109 7.05 -9.59 -4.83
C ILE A 109 8.05 -10.57 -5.46
N MET A 110 8.45 -10.37 -6.72
CA MET A 110 9.44 -11.23 -7.38
C MET A 110 10.78 -11.26 -6.62
N VAL A 111 11.20 -10.13 -6.05
CA VAL A 111 12.46 -10.02 -5.32
C VAL A 111 12.31 -10.54 -3.88
N SER A 112 11.21 -10.22 -3.20
CA SER A 112 11.01 -10.61 -1.80
C SER A 112 10.55 -12.07 -1.64
N TYR A 113 9.68 -12.55 -2.54
CA TYR A 113 9.03 -13.86 -2.46
C TYR A 113 8.89 -14.51 -3.86
N PRO A 114 10.01 -14.92 -4.50
CA PRO A 114 9.98 -15.50 -5.85
C PRO A 114 9.05 -16.71 -6.00
N GLN A 115 8.94 -17.53 -4.95
CA GLN A 115 8.07 -18.70 -4.89
C GLN A 115 6.58 -18.33 -4.88
N ILE A 116 6.23 -17.21 -4.25
CA ILE A 116 4.83 -16.73 -4.21
C ILE A 116 4.45 -16.20 -5.59
N TYR A 117 5.34 -15.42 -6.21
CA TYR A 117 5.05 -14.72 -7.47
C TYR A 117 4.46 -15.64 -8.55
N ARG A 118 4.99 -16.86 -8.68
CA ARG A 118 4.56 -17.85 -9.68
C ARG A 118 3.15 -18.40 -9.44
N THR A 119 2.63 -18.26 -8.23
CA THR A 119 1.34 -18.80 -7.80
C THR A 119 0.23 -17.75 -7.75
N ILE A 120 0.57 -16.47 -7.98
CA ILE A 120 -0.39 -15.38 -7.88
C ILE A 120 -1.37 -15.45 -9.04
N SER A 121 -2.66 -15.48 -8.70
CA SER A 121 -3.75 -15.25 -9.64
C SER A 121 -4.57 -14.07 -9.17
N ILE A 122 -4.80 -13.12 -10.08
CA ILE A 122 -5.60 -11.91 -9.84
C ILE A 122 -6.94 -12.05 -10.54
N GLN A 123 -8.01 -11.82 -9.79
CA GLN A 123 -9.37 -11.74 -10.34
C GLN A 123 -9.78 -10.27 -10.49
N PHE A 124 -10.16 -9.89 -11.70
CA PHE A 124 -10.65 -8.55 -12.02
C PHE A 124 -12.15 -8.44 -11.68
N GLY A 125 -12.52 -7.42 -10.91
CA GLY A 125 -13.78 -7.28 -10.17
C GLY A 125 -13.53 -6.43 -8.91
N PRO A 126 -14.25 -6.57 -7.78
CA PRO A 126 -13.61 -6.25 -6.50
C PRO A 126 -12.30 -7.05 -6.46
N ALA A 127 -11.15 -6.35 -6.45
CA ALA A 127 -9.88 -6.99 -6.77
C ALA A 127 -9.51 -8.00 -5.70
N ARG A 128 -9.26 -9.24 -6.11
CA ARG A 128 -8.86 -10.34 -5.24
C ARG A 128 -7.61 -10.99 -5.81
N ALA A 129 -6.69 -11.32 -4.92
CA ALA A 129 -5.48 -12.06 -5.27
C ALA A 129 -5.44 -13.36 -4.47
N THR A 130 -5.26 -14.47 -5.16
CA THR A 130 -4.95 -15.77 -4.53
C THR A 130 -3.49 -16.09 -4.74
N PHE A 131 -2.84 -16.64 -3.73
CA PHE A 131 -1.43 -17.03 -3.80
C PHE A 131 -1.16 -18.20 -2.86
N ALA A 132 -0.06 -18.90 -3.08
CA ALA A 132 0.38 -19.97 -2.20
C ALA A 132 1.68 -19.62 -1.48
N LEU A 133 1.76 -20.01 -0.21
CA LEU A 133 2.95 -19.87 0.62
C LEU A 133 3.05 -21.09 1.54
N ASP A 134 4.20 -21.76 1.52
CA ASP A 134 4.49 -22.94 2.35
C ASP A 134 3.41 -24.03 2.27
N GLY A 135 2.94 -24.32 1.06
CA GLY A 135 1.93 -25.36 0.80
C GLY A 135 0.49 -24.97 1.16
N VAL A 136 0.23 -23.71 1.55
CA VAL A 136 -1.12 -23.22 1.87
C VAL A 136 -1.55 -22.14 0.88
N ARG A 137 -2.80 -22.22 0.40
CA ARG A 137 -3.44 -21.21 -0.44
C ARG A 137 -4.12 -20.15 0.42
N TYR A 138 -3.86 -18.89 0.07
CA TYR A 138 -4.46 -17.72 0.70
C TYR A 138 -5.18 -16.89 -0.35
N ARG A 139 -6.20 -16.15 0.08
CA ARG A 139 -6.86 -15.11 -0.69
C ARG A 139 -6.87 -13.81 0.09
N VAL A 140 -6.55 -12.72 -0.60
CA VAL A 140 -6.60 -11.35 -0.08
C VAL A 140 -7.43 -10.47 -0.99
N GLN A 141 -7.90 -9.35 -0.44
CA GLN A 141 -8.68 -8.36 -1.15
C GLN A 141 -7.95 -7.03 -1.22
N GLY A 142 -8.14 -6.31 -2.33
CA GLY A 142 -7.79 -4.91 -2.46
C GLY A 142 -8.86 -4.15 -3.24
N LYS A 143 -8.87 -2.82 -3.14
CA LYS A 143 -9.75 -1.98 -3.96
C LYS A 143 -9.34 -2.00 -5.44
N THR A 144 -8.04 -2.08 -5.71
CA THR A 144 -7.45 -2.19 -7.04
C THR A 144 -6.55 -3.43 -7.14
N PRO A 145 -6.22 -3.90 -8.36
CA PRO A 145 -5.25 -5.00 -8.54
C PRO A 145 -3.89 -4.73 -7.88
N ALA A 146 -3.39 -3.50 -7.95
CA ALA A 146 -2.15 -3.10 -7.30
C ALA A 146 -2.27 -3.26 -5.77
N MET A 147 -3.36 -2.77 -5.19
CA MET A 147 -3.61 -2.91 -3.75
C MET A 147 -3.78 -4.37 -3.31
N ALA A 148 -4.43 -5.21 -4.13
CA ALA A 148 -4.54 -6.64 -3.86
C ALA A 148 -3.16 -7.33 -3.89
N LEU A 149 -2.28 -6.96 -4.83
CA LEU A 149 -0.89 -7.45 -4.85
C LEU A 149 -0.10 -6.95 -3.63
N MET A 150 -0.29 -5.71 -3.22
CA MET A 150 0.36 -5.21 -2.02
C MET A 150 -0.12 -5.96 -0.77
N ALA A 151 -1.40 -6.31 -0.71
CA ALA A 151 -1.94 -7.16 0.34
C ALA A 151 -1.30 -8.56 0.34
N VAL A 152 -1.00 -9.14 -0.83
CA VAL A 152 -0.21 -10.38 -0.94
C VAL A 152 1.17 -10.18 -0.30
N HIS A 153 1.88 -9.12 -0.66
CA HIS A 153 3.22 -8.83 -0.12
C HIS A 153 3.20 -8.69 1.40
N LEU A 154 2.29 -7.89 1.95
CA LEU A 154 2.18 -7.67 3.39
C LEU A 154 1.78 -8.95 4.14
N THR A 155 0.89 -9.76 3.56
CA THR A 155 0.46 -11.03 4.15
C THR A 155 1.61 -12.04 4.17
N ALA A 156 2.36 -12.14 3.08
CA ALA A 156 3.55 -12.99 3.02
C ALA A 156 4.59 -12.57 4.07
N ASN A 157 4.83 -11.26 4.21
CA ASN A 157 5.72 -10.71 5.22
C ASN A 157 5.24 -11.06 6.64
N ARG A 158 3.95 -10.90 6.91
CA ARG A 158 3.33 -11.24 8.19
C ARG A 158 3.46 -12.72 8.55
N ILE A 159 3.29 -13.62 7.58
CA ILE A 159 3.45 -15.07 7.79
C ILE A 159 4.90 -15.42 8.10
N ARG A 160 5.86 -14.82 7.38
CA ARG A 160 7.30 -15.05 7.60
C ARG A 160 7.81 -14.42 8.90
N HIS A 161 7.20 -13.33 9.34
CA HIS A 161 7.56 -12.59 10.55
C HIS A 161 6.32 -12.34 11.42
N PRO A 162 5.83 -13.37 12.14
CA PRO A 162 4.67 -13.25 13.01
C PRO A 162 4.89 -12.21 14.11
N ALA A 163 3.81 -11.60 14.62
CA ALA A 163 3.95 -10.82 15.86
C ALA A 163 4.31 -11.75 17.01
N ALA A 164 5.00 -11.20 18.00
CA ALA A 164 5.27 -11.85 19.28
C ALA A 164 4.00 -12.13 20.12
N ASP A 165 2.80 -11.81 19.63
CA ASP A 165 1.52 -11.99 20.33
C ASP A 165 0.91 -13.39 20.17
N GLY A 166 1.55 -14.31 19.43
CA GLY A 166 1.14 -15.71 19.31
C GLY A 166 -0.11 -15.96 18.46
N THR A 167 -0.66 -14.95 17.79
CA THR A 167 -1.71 -15.13 16.79
C THR A 167 -1.10 -15.40 15.41
N THR A 168 -1.79 -16.14 14.51
CA THR A 168 -1.43 -16.09 13.07
C THR A 168 -1.51 -14.65 12.56
N GLY A 169 -2.39 -13.84 13.17
CA GLY A 169 -2.37 -12.39 13.11
C GLY A 169 -2.71 -11.80 11.74
N LEU A 170 -3.36 -12.59 10.87
CA LEU A 170 -3.72 -12.21 9.49
C LEU A 170 -5.07 -11.48 9.40
N GLY A 171 -5.92 -11.59 10.42
CA GLY A 171 -7.19 -10.87 10.47
C GLY A 171 -8.23 -11.32 9.43
N PRO A 172 -9.36 -10.60 9.33
CA PRO A 172 -10.53 -11.03 8.54
C PRO A 172 -10.39 -10.79 7.02
N LEU A 173 -9.37 -10.05 6.59
CA LEU A 173 -9.15 -9.70 5.19
C LEU A 173 -8.27 -10.71 4.45
N VAL A 174 -7.87 -11.78 5.14
CA VAL A 174 -7.13 -12.92 4.60
C VAL A 174 -7.93 -14.18 4.81
N GLU A 175 -8.30 -14.84 3.71
CA GLU A 175 -9.02 -16.11 3.71
C GLU A 175 -8.02 -17.24 3.43
N VAL A 176 -8.01 -18.28 4.28
CA VAL A 176 -7.21 -19.49 4.07
C VAL A 176 -8.04 -20.49 3.27
N LEU A 177 -7.58 -20.85 2.09
CA LEU A 177 -8.32 -21.69 1.14
C LEU A 177 -7.97 -23.20 1.24
N GLY A 178 -6.97 -23.57 2.03
CA GLY A 178 -6.51 -24.96 2.20
C GLY A 178 -5.16 -25.23 1.55
N GLU A 179 -4.84 -26.51 1.31
CA GLU A 179 -3.55 -26.94 0.77
C GLU A 179 -3.36 -26.51 -0.71
N TYR A 180 -2.12 -26.17 -1.05
CA TYR A 180 -1.68 -25.91 -2.41
C TYR A 180 -1.02 -27.15 -2.99
N GLU A 181 -1.71 -27.81 -3.90
CA GLU A 181 -1.11 -28.80 -4.80
C GLU A 181 -0.57 -28.06 -6.04
N GLU A 182 0.72 -28.25 -6.34
CA GLU A 182 1.32 -27.84 -7.62
C GLU A 182 0.66 -28.65 -8.75
N GLN A 183 0.12 -27.94 -9.75
CA GLN A 183 -0.43 -28.54 -10.97
C GLN A 183 0.64 -28.61 -12.05
#